data_AF-A0A349K194-F1
#
_entry.id   AF-A0A349K194-F1
#
_cell.length_a   1.000
_cell.length_b   1.000
_cell.length_c   1.000
_cell.angle_alpha   90.00
_cell.angle_beta   90.00
_cell.angle_gamma   90.00
#
_symmetry.space_group_name_H-M   'P 1'
#
loop_
_entity.id
_entity.type
_entity.pdbx_description
1 polymer ?
#
loop_
_entity_poly.entity_id
_entity_poly.type
_entity_poly.pdbx_seq_one_letter_code
_entity_poly.pdbx_strand_id
1 'polypeptide(L)'
;MAVFLDLENIAIGARDARYPTFSIAKVFERLFLKGHIVLKKAYCDFSRFKEFKRDLHDAAFELIEIPHFRQSGKNSADIRMVVDALDLCYAKGHVDTFVIISGDSDFSPLVSKLRENAKTVIGVGVKNSSSDLFIRNCDEFIYYDDLVRKSPAKKAARKQTTRKTAKKKTAARKTSEGPTTEEALEQVADTFEALFEERGNDEAIWGSMIKQALKRRNPGFNERAHGFRSFNEVLLEAEENGLLRLEADERSGGYTVHPA
;
A
#
# COMPACT_ATOMS: atom_id res chain seq x y z
N MET A 1 3.19 -10.94 -4.58
CA MET A 1 1.80 -10.52 -4.87
C MET A 1 1.65 -9.99 -6.30
N ALA A 2 0.52 -10.25 -6.94
CA ALA A 2 0.15 -9.70 -8.24
C ALA A 2 -1.11 -8.84 -8.12
N VAL A 3 -1.10 -7.66 -8.75
CA VAL A 3 -2.18 -6.67 -8.68
C VAL A 3 -2.90 -6.57 -10.02
N PHE A 4 -4.22 -6.75 -9.98
CA PHE A 4 -5.13 -6.64 -11.11
C PHE A 4 -6.13 -5.53 -10.82
N LEU A 5 -6.13 -4.50 -11.66
CA LEU A 5 -6.96 -3.31 -11.50
C LEU A 5 -8.02 -3.24 -12.59
N ASP A 6 -9.27 -3.34 -12.19
CA ASP A 6 -10.42 -2.95 -13.00
C ASP A 6 -10.65 -1.46 -12.78
N LEU A 7 -10.12 -0.65 -13.71
CA LEU A 7 -10.13 0.80 -13.57
C LEU A 7 -11.54 1.36 -13.73
N GLU A 8 -12.35 0.79 -14.62
CA GLU A 8 -13.69 1.31 -14.88
C GLU A 8 -14.57 1.16 -13.65
N ASN A 9 -14.58 -0.02 -13.03
CA ASN A 9 -15.40 -0.27 -11.85
C ASN A 9 -14.99 0.62 -10.67
N ILE A 10 -13.68 0.72 -10.37
CA ILE A 10 -13.23 1.52 -9.23
C ILE A 10 -13.39 3.02 -9.45
N ALA A 11 -13.16 3.52 -10.67
CA ALA A 11 -13.27 4.94 -10.99
C ALA A 11 -14.75 5.39 -10.97
N ILE A 12 -15.64 4.59 -11.52
CA ILE A 12 -17.09 4.85 -11.48
C ILE A 12 -17.59 4.76 -10.03
N GLY A 13 -17.22 3.70 -9.29
CA GLY A 13 -17.60 3.55 -7.89
C GLY A 13 -17.12 4.71 -7.00
N ALA A 14 -15.89 5.20 -7.20
CA ALA A 14 -15.36 6.36 -6.48
C ALA A 14 -16.12 7.65 -6.82
N ARG A 15 -16.49 7.85 -8.09
CA ARG A 15 -17.26 9.01 -8.55
C ARG A 15 -18.68 9.00 -7.98
N ASP A 16 -19.34 7.85 -8.00
CA ASP A 16 -20.71 7.69 -7.49
C ASP A 16 -20.79 7.91 -5.98
N ALA A 17 -19.75 7.47 -5.25
CA ALA A 17 -19.59 7.74 -3.82
C ALA A 17 -19.13 9.18 -3.50
N ARG A 18 -18.98 10.05 -4.51
CA ARG A 18 -18.51 11.46 -4.40
C ARG A 18 -17.15 11.61 -3.71
N TYR A 19 -16.27 10.63 -3.88
CA TYR A 19 -14.89 10.73 -3.40
C TYR A 19 -14.01 11.52 -4.38
N PRO A 20 -12.86 12.04 -3.92
CA PRO A 20 -11.83 12.53 -4.81
C PRO A 20 -11.43 11.44 -5.82
N THR A 21 -10.90 11.86 -6.97
CA THR A 21 -10.39 10.97 -8.02
C THR A 21 -9.58 9.81 -7.42
N PHE A 22 -9.89 8.60 -7.86
CA PHE A 22 -9.24 7.38 -7.38
C PHE A 22 -7.72 7.52 -7.44
N SER A 23 -7.04 7.19 -6.34
CA SER A 23 -5.60 7.30 -6.19
C SER A 23 -5.02 5.94 -5.85
N ILE A 24 -4.33 5.36 -6.83
CA ILE A 24 -3.68 4.06 -6.68
C ILE A 24 -2.57 4.08 -5.62
N ALA A 25 -1.94 5.24 -5.40
CA ALA A 25 -0.90 5.42 -4.38
C ALA A 25 -1.39 5.05 -2.97
N LYS A 26 -2.64 5.41 -2.63
CA LYS A 26 -3.24 5.07 -1.32
C LYS A 26 -3.42 3.56 -1.14
N VAL A 27 -3.79 2.86 -2.22
CA VAL A 27 -3.90 1.39 -2.21
C VAL A 27 -2.51 0.78 -1.99
N PHE A 28 -1.49 1.30 -2.66
CA PHE A 28 -0.11 0.82 -2.51
C PHE A 28 0.47 1.03 -1.12
N GLU A 29 0.17 2.14 -0.45
CA GLU A 29 0.58 2.33 0.95
C GLU A 29 0.16 1.16 1.84
N ARG A 30 -1.06 0.63 1.64
CA ARG A 30 -1.57 -0.53 2.36
C ARG A 30 -0.94 -1.84 1.88
N LEU A 31 -0.87 -2.06 0.56
CA LEU A 31 -0.30 -3.29 0.00
C LEU A 31 1.19 -3.46 0.33
N PHE A 32 1.97 -2.37 0.38
CA PHE A 32 3.39 -2.43 0.71
C PHE A 32 3.68 -2.85 2.14
N LEU A 33 2.70 -2.82 3.05
CA LEU A 33 2.86 -3.40 4.39
C LEU A 33 2.79 -4.93 4.31
N LYS A 34 1.94 -5.46 3.43
CA LYS A 34 1.64 -6.89 3.31
C LYS A 34 2.69 -7.70 2.56
N GLY A 35 3.24 -7.15 1.48
CA GLY A 35 4.24 -7.90 0.72
C GLY A 35 4.87 -7.13 -0.43
N HIS A 36 5.66 -7.84 -1.23
CA HIS A 36 6.24 -7.32 -2.46
C HIS A 36 5.28 -7.53 -3.64
N ILE A 37 5.12 -6.49 -4.46
CA ILE A 37 4.32 -6.53 -5.68
C ILE A 37 5.23 -6.88 -6.86
N VAL A 38 4.97 -8.01 -7.52
CA VAL A 38 5.79 -8.49 -8.65
C VAL A 38 5.14 -8.24 -10.01
N LEU A 39 3.83 -7.97 -10.04
CA LEU A 39 3.07 -7.70 -11.25
C LEU A 39 1.96 -6.70 -10.95
N LYS A 40 1.72 -5.79 -11.90
CA LYS A 40 0.69 -4.75 -11.85
C LYS A 40 0.06 -4.62 -13.24
N LYS A 41 -1.20 -4.99 -13.40
CA LYS A 41 -1.96 -4.83 -14.65
C LYS A 41 -3.21 -4.02 -14.42
N ALA A 42 -3.50 -3.07 -15.31
CA ALA A 42 -4.69 -2.25 -15.28
C ALA A 42 -5.50 -2.43 -16.57
N TYR A 43 -6.78 -2.74 -16.46
CA TYR A 43 -7.67 -3.06 -17.57
C TYR A 43 -8.70 -1.93 -17.71
N CYS A 44 -8.78 -1.33 -18.90
CA CYS A 44 -9.68 -0.22 -19.15
C CYS A 44 -9.81 0.12 -20.63
N ASP A 45 -10.94 0.73 -21.01
CA ASP A 45 -11.00 1.62 -22.17
C ASP A 45 -10.38 2.98 -21.83
N PHE A 46 -9.07 2.99 -22.01
CA PHE A 46 -8.16 4.09 -21.75
C PHE A 46 -8.38 5.30 -22.70
N SER A 47 -9.20 5.15 -23.74
CA SER A 47 -9.71 6.30 -24.51
C SER A 47 -10.72 7.13 -23.71
N ARG A 48 -11.45 6.50 -22.77
CA ARG A 48 -12.46 7.11 -21.91
C ARG A 48 -11.90 7.57 -20.55
N PHE A 49 -10.86 6.91 -20.06
CA PHE A 49 -10.23 7.16 -18.74
C PHE A 49 -8.79 7.66 -18.87
N LYS A 50 -8.59 8.70 -19.69
CA LYS A 50 -7.24 9.23 -20.02
C LYS A 50 -6.54 9.87 -18.83
N GLU A 51 -7.30 10.41 -17.89
CA GLU A 51 -6.81 11.10 -16.70
C GLU A 51 -6.00 10.17 -15.78
N PHE A 52 -6.28 8.86 -15.78
CA PHE A 52 -5.58 7.89 -14.94
C PHE A 52 -4.32 7.31 -15.59
N LYS A 53 -4.13 7.49 -16.91
CA LYS A 53 -3.00 6.89 -17.65
C LYS A 53 -1.65 7.27 -17.07
N ARG A 54 -1.47 8.57 -16.79
CA ARG A 54 -0.20 9.10 -16.29
C ARG A 54 0.14 8.50 -14.93
N ASP A 55 -0.81 8.57 -13.99
CA ASP A 55 -0.61 8.05 -12.64
C ASP A 55 -0.37 6.54 -12.62
N LEU A 56 -1.07 5.77 -13.45
CA LEU A 56 -0.86 4.33 -13.57
C LEU A 56 0.47 3.98 -14.23
N HIS A 57 0.88 4.74 -15.25
CA HIS A 57 2.18 4.57 -15.88
C HIS A 57 3.33 4.90 -14.91
N ASP A 58 3.24 6.00 -14.18
CA ASP A 58 4.20 6.40 -13.14
C ASP A 58 4.26 5.36 -12.01
N ALA A 59 3.15 4.69 -11.72
CA ALA A 59 3.05 3.57 -10.79
C ALA A 59 3.56 2.22 -11.35
N ALA A 60 4.08 2.20 -12.58
CA ALA A 60 4.59 1.04 -13.31
C ALA A 60 3.54 -0.06 -13.54
N PHE A 61 2.31 0.32 -13.90
CA PHE A 61 1.32 -0.63 -14.40
C PHE A 61 1.54 -0.94 -15.88
N GLU A 62 1.35 -2.21 -16.23
CA GLU A 62 1.05 -2.59 -17.60
C GLU A 62 -0.40 -2.20 -17.92
N LEU A 63 -0.56 -1.30 -18.91
CA LEU A 63 -1.86 -0.76 -19.31
C LEU A 63 -2.46 -1.66 -20.40
N ILE A 64 -3.49 -2.42 -20.05
CA ILE A 64 -4.21 -3.31 -20.97
C ILE A 64 -5.41 -2.55 -21.55
N GLU A 65 -5.30 -2.13 -22.81
CA GLU A 65 -6.37 -1.43 -23.53
C GLU A 65 -7.49 -2.40 -23.92
N ILE A 66 -8.72 -2.10 -23.48
CA ILE A 66 -9.94 -2.86 -23.79
C ILE A 66 -10.94 -1.91 -24.49
N PRO A 67 -10.83 -1.73 -25.82
CA PRO A 67 -11.70 -0.81 -26.55
C PRO A 67 -13.15 -1.29 -26.60
N HIS A 68 -14.11 -0.42 -26.29
CA HIS A 68 -15.54 -0.72 -26.42
C HIS A 68 -16.01 -0.59 -27.88
N PHE A 69 -15.93 -1.68 -28.65
CA PHE A 69 -16.31 -1.66 -30.07
C PHE A 69 -17.82 -1.69 -30.37
N ARG A 70 -18.71 -1.86 -29.37
CA ARG A 70 -20.20 -1.77 -29.47
C ARG A 70 -20.86 -1.90 -28.08
N GLN A 71 -22.18 -1.69 -27.96
CA GLN A 71 -22.98 -1.79 -26.70
C GLN A 71 -22.76 -3.08 -25.87
N SER A 72 -22.20 -4.14 -26.48
CA SER A 72 -21.94 -5.45 -25.87
C SER A 72 -20.51 -5.63 -25.30
N GLY A 73 -19.68 -4.58 -25.25
CA GLY A 73 -18.28 -4.67 -24.82
C GLY A 73 -18.03 -4.73 -23.30
N LYS A 74 -19.08 -4.59 -22.47
CA LYS A 74 -18.96 -4.32 -21.03
C LYS A 74 -18.14 -5.38 -20.26
N ASN A 75 -18.27 -6.66 -20.59
CA ASN A 75 -17.59 -7.74 -19.84
C ASN A 75 -16.23 -8.12 -20.42
N SER A 76 -15.73 -7.41 -21.45
CA SER A 76 -14.47 -7.78 -22.12
C SER A 76 -13.27 -7.58 -21.20
N ALA A 77 -13.30 -6.52 -20.37
CA ALA A 77 -12.25 -6.24 -19.41
C ALA A 77 -12.21 -7.32 -18.32
N ASP A 78 -13.37 -7.68 -17.77
CA ASP A 78 -13.49 -8.69 -16.72
C ASP A 78 -12.99 -10.04 -17.20
N ILE A 79 -13.46 -10.50 -18.37
CA ILE A 79 -13.02 -11.77 -18.96
C ILE A 79 -11.51 -11.77 -19.18
N ARG A 80 -10.96 -10.68 -19.75
CA ARG A 80 -9.53 -10.58 -20.00
C ARG A 80 -8.73 -10.62 -18.70
N MET A 81 -9.19 -9.91 -17.66
CA MET A 81 -8.55 -9.91 -16.35
C MET A 81 -8.59 -11.29 -15.70
N VAL A 82 -9.70 -12.02 -15.79
CA VAL A 82 -9.84 -13.40 -15.28
C VAL A 82 -8.85 -14.33 -15.97
N VAL A 83 -8.75 -14.27 -17.31
CA VAL A 83 -7.83 -15.09 -18.08
C VAL A 83 -6.38 -14.82 -17.69
N ASP A 84 -5.97 -13.55 -17.65
CA ASP A 84 -4.60 -13.15 -17.29
C ASP A 84 -4.24 -13.55 -15.84
N ALA A 85 -5.21 -13.48 -14.91
CA ALA A 85 -5.00 -13.86 -13.52
C ALA A 85 -4.83 -15.38 -13.34
N LEU A 86 -5.65 -16.18 -14.02
CA LEU A 86 -5.53 -17.64 -14.00
C LEU A 86 -4.25 -18.12 -14.69
N ASP A 87 -3.88 -17.53 -15.83
CA ASP A 87 -2.62 -17.82 -16.50
C ASP A 87 -1.43 -17.55 -15.57
N LEU A 88 -1.42 -16.40 -14.89
CA LEU A 88 -0.39 -16.09 -13.91
C LEU A 88 -0.36 -17.07 -12.73
N CYS A 89 -1.54 -17.49 -12.24
CA CYS A 89 -1.67 -18.45 -11.15
C CYS A 89 -0.99 -19.79 -11.47
N TYR A 90 -1.14 -20.28 -12.70
CA TYR A 90 -0.55 -21.54 -13.13
C TYR A 90 0.91 -21.39 -13.60
N ALA A 91 1.24 -20.30 -14.29
CA ALA A 91 2.58 -20.09 -14.86
C ALA A 91 3.62 -19.67 -13.80
N LYS A 92 3.22 -18.95 -12.75
CA LYS A 92 4.14 -18.40 -11.74
C LYS A 92 3.77 -18.85 -10.34
N GLY A 93 4.18 -20.06 -9.98
CA GLY A 93 3.91 -20.67 -8.67
C GLY A 93 4.36 -19.83 -7.46
N HIS A 94 5.39 -19.00 -7.60
CA HIS A 94 5.88 -18.09 -6.55
C HIS A 94 4.96 -16.89 -6.26
N VAL A 95 3.92 -16.67 -7.08
CA VAL A 95 2.88 -15.68 -6.79
C VAL A 95 1.82 -16.39 -5.94
N ASP A 96 1.80 -16.04 -4.67
CA ASP A 96 0.96 -16.59 -3.61
C ASP A 96 -0.27 -15.71 -3.32
N THR A 97 -0.14 -14.40 -3.46
CA THR A 97 -1.21 -13.43 -3.22
C THR A 97 -1.65 -12.73 -4.50
N PHE A 98 -2.96 -12.68 -4.73
CA PHE A 98 -3.61 -11.96 -5.81
C PHE A 98 -4.45 -10.82 -5.22
N VAL A 99 -4.21 -9.61 -5.72
CA VAL A 99 -4.97 -8.42 -5.35
C VAL A 99 -5.89 -8.06 -6.51
N ILE A 100 -7.20 -8.07 -6.25
CA ILE A 100 -8.23 -7.70 -7.23
C ILE A 100 -8.83 -6.37 -6.78
N ILE A 101 -8.56 -5.32 -7.55
CA ILE A 101 -9.10 -3.99 -7.31
C ILE A 101 -10.36 -3.83 -8.18
N SER A 102 -11.51 -4.18 -7.60
CA SER A 102 -12.86 -4.04 -8.18
C SER A 102 -13.91 -4.17 -7.07
N GLY A 103 -15.13 -3.72 -7.31
CA GLY A 103 -16.31 -3.99 -6.48
C GLY A 103 -17.25 -5.05 -7.06
N ASP A 104 -16.97 -5.58 -8.27
CA ASP A 104 -17.90 -6.44 -8.99
C ASP A 104 -17.97 -7.87 -8.45
N SER A 105 -19.20 -8.39 -8.31
CA SER A 105 -19.44 -9.80 -7.99
C SER A 105 -19.06 -10.77 -9.11
N ASP A 106 -18.91 -10.30 -10.35
CA ASP A 106 -18.53 -11.15 -11.48
C ASP A 106 -17.12 -11.74 -11.33
N PHE A 107 -16.29 -11.20 -10.43
CA PHE A 107 -14.99 -11.79 -10.06
C PHE A 107 -15.08 -12.91 -9.02
N SER A 108 -16.24 -13.19 -8.43
CA SER A 108 -16.39 -14.24 -7.41
C SER A 108 -15.89 -15.61 -7.87
N PRO A 109 -16.16 -16.08 -9.12
CA PRO A 109 -15.61 -17.34 -9.62
C PRO A 109 -14.07 -17.33 -9.73
N LEU A 110 -13.47 -16.21 -10.11
CA LEU A 110 -12.01 -16.05 -10.13
C LEU A 110 -11.43 -16.20 -8.72
N VAL A 111 -12.04 -15.53 -7.73
CA VAL A 111 -11.61 -15.64 -6.33
C VAL A 111 -11.69 -17.10 -5.86
N SER A 112 -12.80 -17.79 -6.11
CA SER A 112 -12.95 -19.20 -5.76
C SER A 112 -11.87 -20.06 -6.41
N LYS A 113 -11.56 -19.83 -7.69
CA LYS A 113 -10.54 -20.63 -8.39
C LYS A 113 -9.11 -20.34 -7.91
N LEU A 114 -8.79 -19.10 -7.57
CA LEU A 114 -7.51 -18.74 -6.98
C LEU A 114 -7.34 -19.41 -5.60
N ARG A 115 -8.38 -19.39 -4.77
CA ARG A 115 -8.38 -20.04 -3.45
C ARG A 115 -8.28 -21.57 -3.55
N GLU A 116 -8.96 -22.18 -4.52
CA GLU A 116 -8.80 -23.61 -4.85
C GLU A 116 -7.33 -23.97 -5.16
N ASN A 117 -6.58 -23.02 -5.73
CA ASN A 117 -5.14 -23.16 -6.02
C ASN A 117 -4.24 -22.68 -4.87
N ALA A 118 -4.77 -22.64 -3.63
CA ALA A 118 -4.06 -22.21 -2.42
C ALA A 118 -3.44 -20.81 -2.53
N LYS A 119 -4.08 -19.90 -3.28
CA LYS A 119 -3.69 -18.50 -3.35
C LYS A 119 -4.51 -17.67 -2.38
N THR A 120 -3.86 -16.71 -1.75
CA THR A 120 -4.53 -15.68 -0.95
C THR A 120 -5.11 -14.61 -1.86
N VAL A 121 -6.36 -14.21 -1.65
CA VAL A 121 -7.02 -13.18 -2.45
C VAL A 121 -7.38 -11.98 -1.58
N ILE A 122 -6.85 -10.82 -1.96
CA ILE A 122 -7.15 -9.53 -1.35
C ILE A 122 -8.05 -8.74 -2.30
N GLY A 123 -9.29 -8.50 -1.90
CA GLY A 123 -10.19 -7.58 -2.60
C GLY A 123 -9.92 -6.13 -2.20
N VAL A 124 -10.02 -5.20 -3.16
CA VAL A 124 -9.96 -3.77 -2.88
C VAL A 124 -11.10 -3.07 -3.63
N GLY A 125 -11.98 -2.38 -2.91
CA GLY A 125 -13.15 -1.75 -3.51
C GLY A 125 -13.72 -0.61 -2.69
N VAL A 126 -14.66 0.14 -3.29
CA VAL A 126 -15.41 1.19 -2.60
C VAL A 126 -16.59 0.54 -1.88
N LYS A 127 -16.79 0.84 -0.59
CA LYS A 127 -17.75 0.16 0.28
C LYS A 127 -19.17 0.14 -0.28
N ASN A 128 -19.63 1.25 -0.85
CA ASN A 128 -21.00 1.38 -1.38
C ASN A 128 -21.17 0.83 -2.81
N SER A 129 -20.07 0.45 -3.47
CA SER A 129 -20.06 -0.07 -4.85
C SER A 129 -19.55 -1.51 -4.92
N SER A 130 -19.22 -2.12 -3.78
CA SER A 130 -18.71 -3.47 -3.69
C SER A 130 -19.81 -4.43 -3.28
N SER A 131 -19.96 -5.54 -4.00
CA SER A 131 -20.94 -6.57 -3.68
C SER A 131 -20.53 -7.37 -2.45
N ASP A 132 -21.48 -7.64 -1.53
CA ASP A 132 -21.28 -8.52 -0.38
C ASP A 132 -20.79 -9.91 -0.80
N LEU A 133 -21.20 -10.40 -1.97
CA LEU A 133 -20.76 -11.68 -2.50
C LEU A 133 -19.25 -11.68 -2.80
N PHE A 134 -18.77 -10.63 -3.45
CA PHE A 134 -17.34 -10.47 -3.76
C PHE A 134 -16.51 -10.34 -2.49
N ILE A 135 -16.97 -9.50 -1.56
CA ILE A 135 -16.30 -9.27 -0.26
C ILE A 135 -16.14 -10.59 0.51
N ARG A 136 -17.22 -11.37 0.63
CA ARG A 136 -17.21 -12.64 1.39
C ARG A 136 -16.38 -13.73 0.74
N ASN A 137 -16.16 -13.66 -0.58
CA ASN A 137 -15.35 -14.64 -1.28
C ASN A 137 -13.85 -14.43 -1.07
N CYS A 138 -13.41 -13.20 -0.81
CA CYS A 138 -12.01 -12.85 -0.59
C CYS A 138 -11.52 -13.31 0.80
N ASP A 139 -10.21 -13.56 0.93
CA ASP A 139 -9.60 -13.86 2.23
C ASP A 139 -9.41 -12.59 3.05
N GLU A 140 -9.16 -11.46 2.38
CA GLU A 140 -9.13 -10.13 2.97
C GLU A 140 -9.80 -9.11 2.05
N PHE A 141 -10.46 -8.09 2.62
CA PHE A 141 -11.02 -6.99 1.85
C PHE A 141 -10.58 -5.64 2.41
N ILE A 142 -9.99 -4.80 1.55
CA ILE A 142 -9.56 -3.43 1.86
C ILE A 142 -10.55 -2.45 1.27
N TYR A 143 -11.27 -1.71 2.13
CA TYR A 143 -12.15 -0.64 1.68
C TYR A 143 -11.35 0.60 1.32
N TYR A 144 -11.50 1.07 0.08
CA TYR A 144 -10.84 2.29 -0.39
C TYR A 144 -11.24 3.52 0.44
N ASP A 145 -12.48 3.56 0.94
CA ASP A 145 -13.02 4.58 1.83
C ASP A 145 -12.13 4.83 3.06
N ASP A 146 -11.62 3.75 3.67
CA ASP A 146 -10.81 3.83 4.88
C ASP A 146 -9.42 4.42 4.58
N LEU A 147 -8.89 4.12 3.40
CA LEU A 147 -7.62 4.67 2.92
C LEU A 147 -7.72 6.18 2.63
N VAL A 148 -8.88 6.63 2.14
CA VAL A 148 -9.12 8.05 1.90
C VAL A 148 -9.32 8.81 3.21
N ARG A 149 -10.06 8.26 4.18
CA ARG A 149 -10.37 8.90 5.47
C ARG A 149 -9.16 9.02 6.40
N LYS A 150 -8.23 8.06 6.39
CA LYS A 150 -7.02 8.08 7.25
C LYS A 150 -6.01 9.18 6.90
N SER A 151 -6.12 9.86 5.75
CA SER A 151 -5.27 10.98 5.35
C SER A 151 -6.04 12.32 5.40
N PRO A 152 -6.23 12.95 6.58
CA PRO A 152 -5.42 14.14 6.92
C PRO A 152 -5.24 14.49 8.43
N ALA A 153 -5.83 13.79 9.39
CA ALA A 153 -5.96 14.32 10.77
C ALA A 153 -4.73 14.08 11.68
N LYS A 154 -4.07 12.90 11.61
CA LYS A 154 -2.91 12.59 12.46
C LYS A 154 -1.64 13.39 12.09
N LYS A 155 -1.43 13.69 10.79
CA LYS A 155 -0.23 14.40 10.30
C LYS A 155 -0.21 15.89 10.70
N ALA A 156 -1.38 16.54 10.83
CA ALA A 156 -1.46 17.95 11.20
C ALA A 156 -1.19 18.19 12.69
N ALA A 157 -1.63 17.28 13.57
CA ALA A 157 -1.40 17.37 15.01
C ALA A 157 0.08 17.14 15.38
N ARG A 158 0.75 16.17 14.74
CA ARG A 158 2.18 15.86 14.97
C ARG A 158 3.11 16.98 14.48
N LYS A 159 2.78 17.66 13.37
CA LYS A 159 3.51 18.84 12.89
C LYS A 159 3.37 20.08 13.79
N GLN A 160 2.33 20.16 14.63
CA GLN A 160 2.14 21.28 15.55
C GLN A 160 2.89 21.10 16.88
N THR A 161 3.11 19.87 17.33
CA THR A 161 3.87 19.57 18.55
C THR A 161 5.38 19.68 18.33
N THR A 162 5.92 19.19 17.20
CA THR A 162 7.35 19.30 16.86
C THR A 162 7.80 20.75 16.60
N ARG A 163 6.91 21.62 16.09
CA ARG A 163 7.23 23.04 15.84
C ARG A 163 7.34 23.89 17.11
N LYS A 164 6.78 23.46 18.25
CA LYS A 164 6.82 24.22 19.50
C LYS A 164 8.09 23.98 20.32
N THR A 165 8.72 22.81 20.20
CA THR A 165 10.00 22.50 20.87
C THR A 165 11.23 22.97 20.08
N ALA A 166 11.14 23.08 18.75
CA ALA A 166 12.26 23.53 17.90
C ALA A 166 12.55 25.05 17.91
N LYS A 167 11.76 25.87 18.62
CA LYS A 167 11.86 27.35 18.51
C LYS A 167 12.89 28.03 19.43
N LYS A 168 13.76 27.30 20.14
CA LYS A 168 14.73 27.93 21.06
C LYS A 168 16.23 27.63 20.84
N LYS A 169 16.63 26.74 19.93
CA LYS A 169 18.04 26.57 19.57
C LYS A 169 18.18 26.05 18.14
N THR A 170 18.43 26.96 17.20
CA THR A 170 19.30 26.84 15.99
C THR A 170 18.86 27.81 14.89
N ALA A 171 19.10 29.10 15.12
CA ALA A 171 19.29 30.05 14.04
C ALA A 171 20.75 29.96 13.57
N ALA A 172 21.14 28.88 12.89
CA ALA A 172 22.37 28.77 12.08
C ALA A 172 22.57 27.33 11.53
N ARG A 173 21.87 26.97 10.46
CA ARG A 173 22.37 26.09 9.37
C ARG A 173 21.29 25.93 8.30
N LYS A 174 21.22 26.89 7.39
CA LYS A 174 20.69 26.65 6.05
C LYS A 174 21.91 26.40 5.17
N THR A 175 22.22 25.12 4.91
CA THR A 175 23.01 24.59 3.78
C THR A 175 23.35 23.12 4.01
N SER A 176 22.38 22.26 3.73
CA SER A 176 22.60 20.88 3.28
C SER A 176 21.29 20.41 2.65
N GLU A 177 21.24 20.33 1.33
CA GLU A 177 20.13 19.74 0.55
C GLU A 177 20.12 18.19 0.64
N GLY A 178 20.61 17.65 1.77
CA GLY A 178 20.61 16.23 2.05
C GLY A 178 19.42 15.86 2.94
N PRO A 179 18.92 14.63 2.83
CA PRO A 179 17.83 14.17 3.66
C PRO A 179 18.25 14.15 5.13
N THR A 180 17.38 14.60 6.03
CA THR A 180 17.76 14.86 7.44
C THR A 180 17.64 13.61 8.30
N THR A 181 18.29 13.62 9.47
CA THR A 181 18.08 12.59 10.51
C THR A 181 16.61 12.54 10.94
N GLU A 182 15.99 13.71 11.15
CA GLU A 182 14.57 13.82 11.52
C GLU A 182 13.64 13.16 10.51
N GLU A 183 13.92 13.31 9.21
CA GLU A 183 13.13 12.67 8.14
C GLU A 183 13.21 11.14 8.20
N ALA A 184 14.37 10.56 8.54
CA ALA A 184 14.48 9.11 8.71
C ALA A 184 13.68 8.62 9.92
N LEU A 185 13.73 9.36 11.03
CA LEU A 185 12.97 9.03 12.24
C LEU A 185 11.47 9.10 11.99
N GLU A 186 10.99 10.14 11.29
CA GLU A 186 9.58 10.29 10.91
C GLU A 186 9.15 9.13 9.99
N GLN A 187 9.96 8.76 8.99
CA GLN A 187 9.66 7.65 8.09
C GLN A 187 9.59 6.29 8.81
N VAL A 188 10.48 6.06 9.78
CA VAL A 188 10.49 4.84 10.61
C VAL A 188 9.26 4.80 11.52
N ALA A 189 8.98 5.88 12.24
CA ALA A 189 7.82 5.96 13.14
C ALA A 189 6.50 5.80 12.37
N ASP A 190 6.34 6.48 11.23
CA ASP A 190 5.15 6.35 10.38
C ASP A 190 5.00 4.93 9.80
N THR A 191 6.11 4.24 9.53
CA THR A 191 6.06 2.85 9.04
C THR A 191 5.76 1.87 10.15
N PHE A 192 6.30 2.09 11.35
CA PHE A 192 6.00 1.31 12.54
C PHE A 192 4.51 1.40 12.90
N GLU A 193 3.97 2.62 13.03
CA GLU A 193 2.55 2.83 13.36
C GLU A 193 1.64 2.16 12.32
N ALA A 194 1.98 2.25 11.03
CA ALA A 194 1.22 1.60 9.98
C ALA A 194 1.27 0.06 10.06
N LEU A 195 2.41 -0.53 10.40
CA LEU A 195 2.55 -1.98 10.63
C LEU A 195 1.81 -2.43 11.89
N PHE A 196 1.80 -1.60 12.93
CA PHE A 196 1.10 -1.88 14.19
C PHE A 196 -0.41 -1.88 14.00
N GLU A 197 -0.95 -0.88 13.28
CA GLU A 197 -2.37 -0.86 12.91
C GLU A 197 -2.76 -2.01 11.96
N GLU A 198 -1.82 -2.53 11.16
CA GLU A 198 -2.04 -3.65 10.23
C GLU A 198 -2.15 -5.00 10.93
N ARG A 199 -1.24 -5.31 11.84
CA ARG A 199 -1.14 -6.65 12.48
C ARG A 199 -2.06 -6.85 13.67
N GLY A 200 -2.69 -5.77 14.16
CA GLY A 200 -3.43 -5.78 15.42
C GLY A 200 -2.50 -5.57 16.61
N ASN A 201 -3.04 -4.96 17.67
CA ASN A 201 -2.27 -4.40 18.79
C ASN A 201 -1.48 -5.41 19.65
N ASP A 202 -1.50 -6.71 19.33
CA ASP A 202 -0.94 -7.79 20.15
C ASP A 202 0.23 -8.55 19.48
N GLU A 203 0.56 -8.27 18.21
CA GLU A 203 1.69 -8.93 17.53
C GLU A 203 2.99 -8.13 17.65
N ALA A 204 4.07 -8.80 18.03
CA ALA A 204 5.40 -8.22 18.08
C ALA A 204 5.89 -7.80 16.68
N ILE A 205 6.32 -6.54 16.55
CA ILE A 205 6.90 -6.01 15.32
C ILE A 205 8.41 -6.07 15.41
N TRP A 206 9.03 -6.72 14.43
CA TRP A 206 10.48 -6.80 14.36
C TRP A 206 11.06 -5.62 13.59
N GLY A 207 12.21 -5.10 14.04
CA GLY A 207 12.91 -4.02 13.33
C GLY A 207 13.21 -4.36 11.86
N SER A 208 13.48 -5.62 11.56
CA SER A 208 13.65 -6.12 10.19
C SER A 208 12.39 -5.96 9.32
N MET A 209 11.20 -6.17 9.91
CA MET A 209 9.93 -5.97 9.21
C MET A 209 9.69 -4.49 8.91
N ILE A 210 10.01 -3.59 9.85
CA ILE A 210 9.93 -2.14 9.63
C ILE A 210 10.85 -1.75 8.48
N LYS A 211 12.10 -2.22 8.47
CA LYS A 211 13.06 -1.95 7.39
C LYS A 211 12.56 -2.45 6.04
N GLN A 212 12.01 -3.66 5.98
CA GLN A 212 11.47 -4.23 4.75
C GLN A 212 10.24 -3.48 4.25
N ALA A 213 9.33 -3.08 5.14
CA ALA A 213 8.17 -2.26 4.78
C ALA A 213 8.57 -0.86 4.33
N LEU A 214 9.53 -0.25 5.01
CA LEU A 214 10.06 1.07 4.68
C LEU A 214 10.69 1.08 3.29
N LYS A 215 11.53 0.09 2.95
CA LYS A 215 12.11 -0.04 1.60
C LYS A 215 11.07 -0.32 0.51
N ARG A 216 9.96 -0.98 0.84
CA ARG A 216 8.85 -1.18 -0.12
C ARG A 216 8.11 0.14 -0.39
N ARG A 217 7.87 0.95 0.65
CA ARG A 217 7.20 2.26 0.54
C ARG A 217 8.10 3.35 -0.06
N ASN A 218 9.39 3.33 0.31
CA ASN A 218 10.41 4.26 -0.15
C ASN A 218 11.68 3.48 -0.58
N PRO A 219 11.74 3.00 -1.83
CA PRO A 219 12.92 2.30 -2.34
C PRO A 219 14.22 3.10 -2.30
N GLY A 220 14.14 4.44 -2.27
CA GLY A 220 15.28 5.34 -2.16
C GLY A 220 15.83 5.50 -0.74
N PHE A 221 15.16 4.95 0.28
CA PHE A 221 15.59 5.09 1.68
C PHE A 221 16.96 4.45 1.91
N ASN A 222 17.89 5.25 2.43
CA ASN A 222 19.25 4.83 2.74
C ASN A 222 19.70 5.45 4.06
N GLU A 223 19.90 4.61 5.08
CA GLU A 223 20.25 5.01 6.44
C GLU A 223 21.51 5.90 6.47
N ARG A 224 22.50 5.61 5.61
CA ARG A 224 23.75 6.37 5.51
C ARG A 224 23.55 7.76 4.91
N ALA A 225 22.60 7.90 3.99
CA ALA A 225 22.26 9.22 3.43
C ALA A 225 21.65 10.14 4.49
N HIS A 226 20.99 9.56 5.50
CA HIS A 226 20.42 10.25 6.65
C HIS A 226 21.40 10.40 7.83
N GLY A 227 22.67 9.99 7.69
CA GLY A 227 23.70 10.13 8.72
C GLY A 227 23.88 8.94 9.67
N PHE A 228 23.16 7.83 9.48
CA PHE A 228 23.25 6.63 10.31
C PHE A 228 24.13 5.55 9.67
N ARG A 229 24.90 4.81 10.47
CA ARG A 229 25.77 3.72 9.97
C ARG A 229 24.99 2.45 9.68
N SER A 230 23.91 2.23 10.42
CA SER A 230 23.04 1.05 10.32
C SER A 230 21.59 1.38 10.65
N PHE A 231 20.67 0.48 10.27
CA PHE A 231 19.25 0.63 10.63
C PHE A 231 19.00 0.51 12.14
N ASN A 232 19.84 -0.27 12.85
CA ASN A 232 19.73 -0.38 14.29
C ASN A 232 20.01 0.96 14.98
N GLU A 233 20.94 1.77 14.45
CA GLU A 233 21.17 3.13 14.95
C GLU A 233 19.95 4.03 14.73
N VAL A 234 19.23 3.88 13.62
CA VAL A 234 17.98 4.63 13.38
C VAL A 234 16.92 4.25 14.41
N LEU A 235 16.80 2.96 14.75
CA LEU A 235 15.86 2.48 15.76
C LEU A 235 16.21 2.99 17.17
N LEU A 236 17.49 2.91 17.56
CA LEU A 236 17.96 3.39 18.85
C LEU A 236 17.72 4.90 19.01
N GLU A 237 18.04 5.68 17.98
CA GLU A 237 17.76 7.12 17.98
C GLU A 237 16.24 7.39 18.05
N ALA A 238 15.41 6.59 17.38
CA ALA A 238 13.95 6.71 17.48
C ALA A 238 13.42 6.42 18.90
N GLU A 239 14.04 5.49 19.62
CA GLU A 239 13.75 5.23 21.04
C GLU A 239 14.18 6.39 21.95
N GLU A 240 15.39 6.92 21.76
CA GLU A 240 15.88 8.08 22.51
C GLU A 240 14.99 9.33 22.32
N ASN A 241 14.39 9.46 21.14
CA ASN A 241 13.42 10.52 20.82
C ASN A 241 11.98 10.20 21.27
N GLY A 242 11.75 9.06 21.93
CA GLY A 242 10.45 8.65 22.47
C GLY A 242 9.39 8.35 21.40
N LEU A 243 9.81 7.96 20.19
CA LEU A 243 8.91 7.62 19.08
C LEU A 243 8.45 6.17 19.12
N LEU A 244 9.23 5.30 19.74
CA LEU A 244 9.02 3.86 19.88
C LEU A 244 9.81 3.34 21.08
N ARG A 245 9.54 2.11 21.48
CA ARG A 245 10.32 1.39 22.51
C ARG A 245 10.92 0.14 21.90
N LEU A 246 12.17 -0.15 22.23
CA LEU A 246 12.88 -1.33 21.76
C LEU A 246 13.01 -2.35 22.87
N GLU A 247 12.97 -3.61 22.47
CA GLU A 247 13.30 -4.76 23.29
C GLU A 247 14.28 -5.62 22.50
N ALA A 248 15.45 -5.87 23.09
CA ALA A 248 16.50 -6.63 22.44
C ALA A 248 16.11 -8.11 22.39
N ASP A 249 16.18 -8.72 21.20
CA ASP A 249 16.00 -10.15 21.05
C ASP A 249 17.36 -10.85 21.05
N GLU A 250 17.66 -11.56 22.14
CA GLU A 250 18.94 -12.26 22.36
C GLU A 250 19.22 -13.34 21.30
N ARG A 251 18.19 -13.82 20.56
CA ARG A 251 18.34 -14.87 19.54
C ARG A 251 18.72 -14.34 18.17
N SER A 252 18.20 -13.19 17.76
CA SER A 252 18.41 -12.64 16.41
C SER A 252 19.44 -11.51 16.34
N GLY A 253 19.87 -10.96 17.49
CA GLY A 253 20.71 -9.76 17.53
C GLY A 253 20.00 -8.52 16.99
N GLY A 254 18.68 -8.59 16.86
CA GLY A 254 17.79 -7.51 16.42
C GLY A 254 16.93 -6.98 17.57
N TYR A 255 15.95 -6.15 17.21
CA TYR A 255 15.01 -5.55 18.15
C TYR A 255 13.57 -5.89 17.78
N THR A 256 12.78 -6.22 18.79
CA THR A 256 11.32 -6.06 18.74
C THR A 256 10.97 -4.63 19.12
N VAL A 257 9.98 -4.07 18.43
CA VAL A 257 9.60 -2.66 18.49
C VAL A 257 8.17 -2.56 18.99
N HIS A 258 7.98 -1.73 19.99
CA HIS A 258 6.71 -1.50 20.69
C HIS A 258 6.33 -0.01 20.62
N PRO A 259 5.04 0.32 20.78
CA PRO A 259 4.62 1.72 20.95
C PRO A 259 5.32 2.34 22.17
N ALA A 260 5.63 3.63 22.07
CA ALA A 260 6.20 4.43 23.16
C ALA A 260 5.23 4.59 24.35
#